data_AF-A0A8I1IH69-F1
#
_entry.id   AF-A0A8I1IH69-F1
#
_cell.length_a   1.000
_cell.length_b   1.000
_cell.length_c   1.000
_cell.angle_alpha   90.00
_cell.angle_beta   90.00
_cell.angle_gamma   90.00
#
_symmetry.space_group_name_H-M   'P 1'
#
loop_
_entity.id
_entity.type
_entity.pdbx_description
1 polymer ?
#
loop_
_entity_poly.entity_id
_entity_poly.type
_entity_poly.pdbx_seq_one_letter_code
_entity_poly.pdbx_strand_id
1 'polypeptide(L)' 'EGTEVTVDDKGNATIKYPDGSKDEIPGGDLVRPEKDADRHDPHGPENPDDRVPVKDPEHLTKGDEDKVKGEV' A
#
# COMPACT_ATOMS: atom_id res chain seq x y z
N GLU A 1 9.83 -33.41 -17.24
CA GLU A 1 9.20 -32.77 -16.07
C GLU A 1 9.39 -31.27 -16.18
N GLY A 2 8.44 -30.48 -15.67
CA GLY A 2 8.43 -29.01 -15.79
C GLY A 2 8.73 -28.33 -14.46
N THR A 3 8.76 -27.00 -14.48
CA THR A 3 8.88 -26.19 -13.27
C THR A 3 7.64 -26.34 -12.39
N GLU A 4 7.85 -26.64 -11.11
CA GLU A 4 6.81 -26.71 -10.10
C GLU A 4 6.81 -25.41 -9.30
N VAL A 5 5.65 -24.79 -9.13
CA VAL A 5 5.49 -23.55 -8.36
C VAL A 5 4.50 -23.81 -7.25
N THR A 6 4.90 -23.50 -6.03
CA THR A 6 4.08 -23.64 -4.82
C THR A 6 4.00 -22.31 -4.10
N VAL A 7 2.86 -22.03 -3.48
CA VAL A 7 2.65 -20.80 -2.69
C VAL A 7 2.21 -21.22 -1.30
N ASP A 8 2.83 -20.66 -0.26
CA ASP A 8 2.48 -20.94 1.13
C ASP A 8 1.34 -20.04 1.66
N ASP A 9 0.85 -20.32 2.86
CA ASP A 9 -0.23 -19.54 3.50
C ASP A 9 0.14 -18.07 3.78
N LYS A 10 1.44 -17.74 3.78
CA LYS A 10 1.95 -16.37 3.95
C LYS A 10 2.13 -15.66 2.61
N GLY A 11 1.89 -16.34 1.49
CA GLY A 11 2.01 -15.83 0.13
C GLY A 11 3.42 -15.94 -0.47
N ASN A 12 4.38 -16.59 0.20
CA ASN A 12 5.70 -16.81 -0.38
C ASN A 12 5.60 -17.85 -1.49
N ALA A 13 6.26 -17.59 -2.63
CA ALA A 13 6.30 -18.53 -3.74
C ALA A 13 7.64 -19.27 -3.77
N THR A 14 7.60 -20.60 -3.83
CA THR A 14 8.78 -21.44 -4.08
C THR A 14 8.70 -22.00 -5.49
N ILE A 15 9.75 -21.76 -6.27
CA ILE A 15 9.92 -22.29 -7.62
C ILE A 15 10.92 -23.43 -7.57
N LYS A 16 10.56 -24.60 -8.09
CA LYS A 16 11.43 -25.76 -8.21
C LYS A 16 11.59 -26.11 -9.69
N TYR A 17 12.82 -25.99 -10.18
CA TYR A 17 13.13 -26.24 -11.58
C TYR A 17 13.39 -27.72 -11.85
N PRO A 18 13.32 -28.18 -13.12
CA PRO A 18 13.61 -29.57 -13.48
C PRO A 18 15.02 -30.04 -13.15
N ASP A 19 15.99 -29.13 -13.02
CA ASP A 19 17.37 -29.42 -12.62
C ASP A 19 17.54 -29.57 -11.09
N GLY A 20 16.46 -29.39 -10.32
CA GLY A 20 16.44 -29.49 -8.86
C GLY A 20 16.83 -28.20 -8.13
N SER A 21 17.23 -27.15 -8.84
CA SER A 21 17.44 -25.82 -8.25
C SER A 21 16.14 -25.21 -7.75
N LYS A 22 16.25 -24.25 -6.82
CA LYS A 22 15.10 -23.61 -6.17
C LYS A 22 15.32 -22.12 -6.01
N ASP A 23 14.26 -21.36 -6.25
CA ASP A 23 14.16 -19.95 -5.92
C ASP A 23 12.97 -19.70 -4.99
N GLU A 24 13.08 -18.69 -4.15
CA GLU A 24 12.02 -18.23 -3.24
C GLU A 24 11.73 -16.75 -3.50
N ILE A 25 10.47 -16.42 -3.73
CA ILE A 25 9.98 -15.06 -3.89
C ILE A 25 9.16 -14.71 -2.64
N PRO A 26 9.57 -13.69 -1.86
CA PRO A 26 8.86 -13.27 -0.68
C PRO A 26 7.41 -12.86 -0.98
N GLY A 27 6.47 -13.27 -0.13
CA GLY A 27 5.06 -12.96 -0.32
C GLY A 27 4.75 -11.47 -0.29
N GLY A 28 5.51 -10.67 0.45
CA GLY A 28 5.36 -9.21 0.49
C GLY A 28 5.58 -8.52 -0.87
N ASP A 29 6.30 -9.17 -1.79
CA ASP A 29 6.52 -8.66 -3.15
C ASP A 29 5.37 -9.03 -4.09
N LEU A 30 4.54 -10.01 -3.72
CA LEU A 30 3.48 -10.58 -4.56
C LEU A 30 2.08 -10.20 -4.10
N VAL A 31 1.83 -10.18 -2.78
CA VAL A 31 0.52 -10.00 -2.17
C VAL A 31 0.56 -8.95 -1.07
N ARG A 32 -0.59 -8.29 -0.84
CA ARG A 32 -0.78 -7.35 0.26
C ARG A 32 -1.91 -7.81 1.17
N PRO A 33 -1.88 -7.47 2.47
CA PRO A 33 -2.99 -7.74 3.38
C PRO A 33 -4.28 -7.05 2.91
N GLU A 34 -5.40 -7.75 2.99
CA GLU A 34 -6.72 -7.19 2.65
C GLU A 34 -7.03 -5.92 3.47
N LYS A 35 -6.63 -5.89 4.74
CA LYS A 35 -6.82 -4.75 5.65
C LYS A 35 -6.05 -3.48 5.25
N ASP A 36 -5.03 -3.59 4.40
CA ASP A 36 -4.37 -2.39 3.87
C ASP A 36 -5.26 -1.66 2.84
N ALA A 37 -6.27 -2.32 2.26
CA ALA A 37 -7.26 -1.66 1.41
C ALA A 37 -8.10 -0.65 2.20
N ASP A 38 -8.38 -0.93 3.47
CA ASP A 38 -9.17 -0.07 4.37
C ASP A 38 -8.38 1.13 4.93
N ARG A 39 -7.05 1.17 4.70
CA ARG A 39 -6.20 2.28 5.17
C ARG A 39 -6.21 3.49 4.25
N HIS A 40 -6.85 3.37 3.09
CA HIS A 40 -7.12 4.51 2.23
C HIS A 40 -8.54 4.97 2.53
N ASP A 41 -8.69 6.03 3.31
CA ASP A 41 -9.93 6.78 3.35
C ASP A 41 -9.88 7.83 2.24
N PRO A 42 -10.50 7.59 1.07
CA PRO A 42 -10.57 8.59 0.02
C PRO A 42 -11.53 9.73 0.41
N HIS A 43 -12.32 9.55 1.47
CA HIS A 43 -13.17 10.59 2.00
C HIS A 43 -12.30 11.42 2.95
N GLY A 44 -12.10 12.70 2.59
CA GLY A 44 -11.64 13.69 3.57
C GLY A 44 -12.60 13.78 4.76
N PRO A 45 -12.40 14.75 5.66
CA PRO A 45 -13.16 14.83 6.92
C PRO A 45 -14.67 14.66 6.73
N GLU A 46 -15.31 13.89 7.62
CA GLU A 46 -16.76 13.64 7.59
C GLU A 46 -17.56 14.93 7.68
N ASN A 47 -17.08 15.91 8.46
CA ASN A 47 -17.67 17.25 8.50
C ASN A 47 -16.87 18.22 7.64
N PRO A 48 -17.53 19.00 6.76
CA PRO A 48 -16.86 20.00 5.94
C PRO A 48 -16.20 21.12 6.76
N ASP A 49 -16.66 21.34 7.99
CA ASP A 49 -16.11 22.33 8.93
C ASP A 49 -14.75 21.92 9.52
N ASP A 50 -14.42 20.62 9.46
CA ASP A 50 -13.14 20.12 9.95
C ASP A 50 -11.99 20.44 8.98
N ARG A 51 -12.30 20.88 7.75
CA ARG A 51 -11.32 21.21 6.72
C ARG A 51 -10.52 22.47 7.05
N VAL A 52 -9.21 22.38 6.95
CA VAL A 52 -8.32 23.56 6.96
C VAL A 52 -8.51 24.38 5.68
N PRO A 53 -8.93 25.66 5.77
CA PRO A 53 -9.04 26.53 4.62
C PRO A 53 -7.67 26.93 4.10
N VAL A 54 -7.38 26.59 2.85
CA VAL A 54 -6.21 27.10 2.13
C VAL A 54 -6.55 28.48 1.56
N LYS A 55 -5.80 29.51 1.97
CA LYS A 55 -6.06 30.89 1.57
C LYS A 55 -5.70 31.16 0.11
N ASP A 56 -4.69 30.46 -0.41
CA ASP A 56 -4.23 30.56 -1.80
C ASP A 56 -3.98 29.14 -2.35
N PRO A 57 -4.96 28.55 -3.05
CA PRO A 57 -4.83 27.21 -3.61
C PRO A 57 -3.79 27.09 -4.73
N GLU A 58 -3.43 28.20 -5.39
CA GLU A 58 -2.47 28.20 -6.50
C GLU A 58 -1.02 28.30 -6.00
N HIS A 59 -0.82 28.74 -4.75
CA HIS A 59 0.47 28.93 -4.12
C HIS A 59 0.53 28.31 -2.71
N LEU A 60 0.48 26.98 -2.67
CA LEU A 60 0.61 26.22 -1.44
C LEU A 60 1.94 26.51 -0.75
N THR A 61 1.88 26.90 0.52
CA THR A 61 3.07 27.00 1.36
C THR A 61 3.23 25.73 2.17
N LYS A 62 4.46 25.44 2.60
CA LYS A 62 4.75 24.32 3.51
C LYS A 62 3.89 24.37 4.79
N GLY A 63 3.56 25.57 5.26
CA GLY A 63 2.70 25.76 6.42
C GLY A 63 1.22 25.44 6.17
N ASP A 64 0.76 25.40 4.92
CA ASP A 64 -0.57 24.92 4.56
C ASP A 64 -0.60 23.39 4.51
N GLU A 65 0.45 22.75 3.96
CA GLU A 65 0.60 21.29 3.97
C GLU A 65 0.66 20.71 5.39
N ASP A 66 1.42 21.34 6.29
CA ASP A 66 1.58 20.89 7.67
C ASP A 66 0.26 20.94 8.46
N LYS A 67 -0.65 21.86 8.12
CA LYS A 67 -1.97 21.96 8.77
C LYS A 67 -2.94 20.90 8.28
N VAL A 68 -2.95 20.63 6.98
CA VAL A 68 -3.81 19.59 6.38
C VAL A 68 -3.36 18.20 6.81
N LYS A 69 -2.05 17.98 7.01
CA LYS A 69 -1.51 16.68 7.45
C LYS A 69 -1.93 16.26 8.86
N GLY A 70 -2.30 17.21 9.72
CA GLY A 70 -2.79 16.93 11.07
C GLY A 70 -4.28 16.57 11.13
N GLU A 71 -4.97 16.63 9.99
CA GLU A 71 -6.40 16.44 9.84
C GLU A 71 -6.65 15.08 9.16
N VAL A 72 -6.34 13.99 9.87
CA VAL A 72 -6.72 12.60 9.55
C VAL A 72 -6.83 11.80 10.85
#